data_AF-A0A518AQ71-F1
#
_entry.id   AF-A0A518AQ71-F1
#
_cell.length_a   1.000
_cell.length_b   1.000
_cell.length_c   1.000
_cell.angle_alpha   90.00
_cell.angle_beta   90.00
_cell.angle_gamma   90.00
#
_symmetry.space_group_name_H-M   'P 1'
#
loop_
_entity.id
_entity.type
_entity.pdbx_description
1 polymer ?
#
loop_
_entity_poly.entity_id
_entity_poly.type
_entity_poly.pdbx_seq_one_letter_code
_entity_poly.pdbx_strand_id
1 'polypeptide(L)'
;MPGVKRAVFLSLFLCSLGSICSAAEPSQQLLRTAAEIQDLAIKALQTGLKAEKFWVRVHAAEFLLDLGQSDSLEATVSRELEENGQKSPERIGAWRLAYRMADSAQARDIFEHKILSVAKDASATDHLHAVETLAKLNIQLPESELQGILAITREAGTDEHAFGLWLAVVQRDNGNREQLQEQLASLMLSDDQITKLRSAYALWSLSNESPMVRDIIIDAGVRSAEQELKTELEKMAGARNMATAWKVARLFGVDDDIEAGKEASIQKFSTALKQGADQSQEVAKILSDTLAELGSPEDRERLLKYLAADHDDLRVSAAHALLRIQIRMSNDDKR
;
A
#
# COMPACT_ATOMS: atom_id res chain seq x y z
N MET A 1 79.45 19.76 14.27
CA MET A 1 79.93 20.50 13.08
C MET A 1 79.79 19.56 11.89
N PRO A 2 79.34 19.95 10.68
CA PRO A 2 78.93 21.26 10.11
C PRO A 2 77.39 21.30 9.89
N GLY A 3 76.69 22.40 9.56
CA GLY A 3 77.10 23.70 9.06
C GLY A 3 76.76 23.89 7.57
N VAL A 4 75.46 23.92 7.18
CA VAL A 4 75.03 24.50 5.90
C VAL A 4 73.68 25.21 6.08
N LYS A 5 73.69 26.53 5.90
CA LYS A 5 72.52 27.41 5.83
C LYS A 5 71.86 27.25 4.46
N ARG A 6 70.53 27.09 4.42
CA ARG A 6 69.73 27.37 3.21
C ARG A 6 68.54 28.24 3.58
N ALA A 7 68.55 29.45 3.04
CA ALA A 7 67.41 30.32 2.95
C ALA A 7 66.38 29.70 2.00
N VAL A 8 65.11 29.70 2.39
CA VAL A 8 64.00 29.46 1.47
C VAL A 8 62.97 30.56 1.67
N PHE A 9 62.62 31.15 0.54
CA PHE A 9 61.77 32.30 0.34
C PHE A 9 60.35 32.09 0.88
N LEU A 10 59.88 33.09 1.61
CA LEU A 10 58.49 33.33 1.96
C LEU A 10 57.76 33.81 0.70
N SER A 11 56.94 32.95 0.07
CA SER A 11 56.00 33.36 -0.98
C SER A 11 54.60 33.48 -0.39
N LEU A 12 54.18 34.73 -0.19
CA LEU A 12 52.80 35.14 0.05
C LEU A 12 51.97 34.83 -1.21
N PHE A 13 51.14 33.79 -1.16
CA PHE A 13 50.06 33.63 -2.13
C PHE A 13 48.82 34.36 -1.60
N LEU A 14 48.51 35.50 -2.22
CA LEU A 14 47.21 36.15 -2.12
C LEU A 14 46.17 35.26 -2.81
N CYS A 15 45.37 34.51 -2.04
CA CYS A 15 44.12 33.96 -2.53
C CYS A 15 43.06 35.07 -2.49
N SER A 16 42.73 35.59 -3.66
CA SER A 16 41.59 36.45 -3.90
C SER A 16 40.30 35.72 -3.52
N LEU A 17 39.55 36.31 -2.59
CA LEU A 17 38.18 35.96 -2.25
C LEU A 17 37.26 36.29 -3.44
N GLY A 18 37.13 35.33 -4.36
CA GLY A 18 36.04 35.30 -5.33
C GLY A 18 34.79 34.76 -4.67
N SER A 19 33.98 35.63 -4.04
CA SER A 19 32.60 35.31 -3.68
C SER A 19 31.78 35.18 -4.96
N ILE A 20 31.73 33.97 -5.51
CA ILE A 20 30.70 33.59 -6.48
C ILE A 20 29.48 33.25 -5.63
N CYS A 21 28.62 34.26 -5.41
CA CYS A 21 27.22 34.03 -5.09
C CYS A 21 26.61 33.31 -6.29
N SER A 22 26.70 31.99 -6.31
CA SER A 22 25.80 31.17 -7.09
C SER A 22 24.44 31.28 -6.42
N ALA A 23 23.64 32.25 -6.84
CA ALA A 23 22.23 32.23 -6.57
C ALA A 23 21.72 30.92 -7.17
N ALA A 24 21.39 29.96 -6.31
CA ALA A 24 20.70 28.75 -6.72
C ALA A 24 19.46 29.19 -7.50
N GLU A 25 19.39 28.79 -8.77
CA GLU A 25 18.17 28.92 -9.54
C GLU A 25 17.04 28.26 -8.73
N PRO A 26 15.91 28.95 -8.49
CA PRO A 26 14.73 28.28 -7.98
C PRO A 26 14.44 27.15 -8.97
N SER A 27 14.46 25.90 -8.50
CA SER A 27 14.18 24.76 -9.35
C SER A 27 12.88 25.03 -10.11
N GLN A 28 12.94 24.94 -11.44
CA GLN A 28 11.80 25.12 -12.35
C GLN A 28 10.72 24.03 -12.20
N GLN A 29 10.68 23.32 -11.07
CA GLN A 29 9.52 22.54 -10.63
C GLN A 29 8.45 23.49 -10.06
N LEU A 30 8.21 24.58 -10.79
CA LEU A 30 7.14 25.54 -10.61
C LEU A 30 5.80 24.80 -10.54
N LEU A 31 5.00 25.22 -9.56
CA LEU A 31 3.66 24.76 -9.20
C LEU A 31 2.88 24.21 -10.40
N ARG A 32 2.87 22.89 -10.56
CA ARG A 32 1.93 22.24 -11.49
C ARG A 32 0.52 22.54 -11.02
N THR A 33 -0.32 23.00 -11.93
CA THR A 33 -1.75 23.18 -11.69
C THR A 33 -2.40 21.84 -11.35
N ALA A 34 -3.56 21.87 -10.70
CA ALA A 34 -4.31 20.65 -10.39
C ALA A 34 -4.66 19.86 -11.67
N ALA A 35 -5.00 20.55 -12.76
CA ALA A 35 -5.28 19.94 -14.05
C ALA A 35 -4.06 19.20 -14.62
N GLU A 36 -2.87 19.81 -14.58
CA GLU A 36 -1.64 19.16 -15.04
C GLU A 36 -1.30 17.92 -14.20
N ILE A 37 -1.47 17.97 -12.88
CA ILE A 37 -1.24 16.82 -11.99
C ILE A 37 -2.22 15.70 -12.33
N GLN A 38 -3.49 16.02 -12.54
CA GLN A 38 -4.52 15.06 -12.94
C GLN A 38 -4.17 14.36 -14.25
N ASP A 39 -3.82 15.11 -15.29
CA ASP A 39 -3.47 14.57 -16.61
C ASP A 39 -2.26 13.63 -16.53
N LEU A 40 -1.24 14.00 -15.76
CA LEU A 40 -0.05 13.18 -15.54
C LEU A 40 -0.37 11.88 -14.81
N ALA A 41 -1.19 11.95 -13.77
CA ALA A 41 -1.58 10.77 -13.00
C ALA A 41 -2.44 9.81 -13.84
N ILE A 42 -3.43 10.32 -14.58
CA ILE A 42 -4.25 9.51 -15.50
C ILE A 42 -3.35 8.86 -16.56
N LYS A 43 -2.43 9.61 -17.16
CA LYS A 43 -1.49 9.07 -18.16
C LYS A 43 -0.60 7.98 -17.57
N ALA A 44 -0.17 8.11 -16.32
CA ALA A 44 0.61 7.08 -15.65
C ALA A 44 -0.20 5.79 -15.42
N LEU A 45 -1.46 5.89 -14.98
CA LEU A 45 -2.35 4.73 -14.87
C LEU A 45 -2.59 4.06 -16.23
N GLN A 46 -2.87 4.84 -17.28
CA GLN A 46 -3.03 4.32 -18.64
C GLN A 46 -1.76 3.67 -19.20
N THR A 47 -0.58 4.17 -18.82
CA THR A 47 0.71 3.53 -19.14
C THR A 47 0.86 2.23 -18.37
N GLY A 48 0.45 2.20 -17.09
CA GLY A 48 0.42 1.02 -16.25
C GLY A 48 -0.42 -0.13 -16.83
N LEU A 49 -1.54 0.17 -17.51
CA LEU A 49 -2.33 -0.84 -18.24
C LEU A 49 -1.57 -1.57 -19.36
N LYS A 50 -0.43 -1.02 -19.79
CA LYS A 50 0.44 -1.55 -20.86
C LYS A 50 1.77 -2.06 -20.33
N ALA A 51 1.96 -2.11 -19.01
CA ALA A 51 3.20 -2.57 -18.41
C ALA A 51 3.48 -4.05 -18.72
N GLU A 52 4.75 -4.42 -18.76
CA GLU A 52 5.16 -5.82 -18.99
C GLU A 52 4.69 -6.72 -17.84
N LYS A 53 4.79 -6.23 -16.59
CA LYS A 53 4.43 -6.98 -15.39
C LYS A 53 2.91 -7.07 -15.23
N PHE A 54 2.40 -8.29 -15.08
CA PHE A 54 0.98 -8.57 -14.89
C PHE A 54 0.35 -7.78 -13.73
N TRP A 55 0.94 -7.84 -12.54
CA TRP A 55 0.37 -7.20 -11.35
C TRP A 55 0.31 -5.67 -11.45
N VAL A 56 1.23 -5.03 -12.19
CA VAL A 56 1.17 -3.59 -12.45
C VAL A 56 -0.06 -3.24 -13.29
N ARG A 57 -0.37 -4.05 -14.32
CA ARG A 57 -1.56 -3.85 -15.14
C ARG A 57 -2.84 -4.02 -14.33
N VAL A 58 -2.86 -5.03 -13.45
CA VAL A 58 -3.99 -5.27 -12.54
C VAL A 58 -4.19 -4.10 -11.59
N HIS A 59 -3.15 -3.62 -10.90
CA HIS A 59 -3.26 -2.48 -10.00
C HIS A 59 -3.70 -1.21 -10.73
N ALA A 60 -3.16 -0.93 -11.91
CA ALA A 60 -3.59 0.21 -12.72
C ALA A 60 -5.08 0.15 -13.08
N ALA A 61 -5.58 -1.03 -13.47
CA ALA A 61 -7.00 -1.23 -13.77
C ALA A 61 -7.87 -1.09 -12.51
N GLU A 62 -7.46 -1.66 -11.38
CA GLU A 62 -8.16 -1.53 -10.10
C GLU A 62 -8.24 -0.08 -9.62
N PHE A 63 -7.15 0.69 -9.75
CA PHE A 63 -7.15 2.11 -9.39
C PHE A 63 -8.04 2.94 -10.32
N LEU A 64 -8.08 2.65 -11.61
CA LEU A 64 -9.02 3.30 -12.53
C LEU A 64 -10.48 2.97 -12.17
N LEU A 65 -10.78 1.73 -11.76
CA LEU A 65 -12.09 1.36 -11.22
C LEU A 65 -12.45 2.13 -9.95
N ASP A 66 -11.51 2.24 -9.01
CA ASP A 66 -11.70 2.99 -7.75
C ASP A 66 -11.99 4.49 -7.99
N LEU A 67 -11.51 5.01 -9.12
CA LEU A 67 -11.73 6.38 -9.57
C LEU A 67 -12.97 6.54 -10.46
N GLY A 68 -13.72 5.46 -10.74
CA GLY A 68 -14.89 5.48 -11.62
C GLY A 68 -14.56 5.67 -13.11
N GLN A 69 -13.33 5.36 -13.54
CA GLN A 69 -12.85 5.50 -14.91
C GLN A 69 -12.78 4.13 -15.62
N SER A 70 -13.95 3.55 -15.93
CA SER A 70 -14.05 2.20 -16.50
C SER A 70 -14.06 2.14 -18.02
N ASP A 71 -14.27 3.25 -18.72
CA ASP A 71 -14.54 3.30 -20.17
C ASP A 71 -13.46 2.62 -21.03
N SER A 72 -12.21 2.61 -20.57
CA SER A 72 -11.08 2.00 -21.29
C SER A 72 -10.68 0.61 -20.77
N LEU A 73 -11.43 0.02 -19.83
CA LEU A 73 -11.01 -1.20 -19.15
C LEU A 73 -11.54 -2.49 -19.77
N GLU A 74 -12.59 -2.45 -20.59
CA GLU A 74 -13.15 -3.65 -21.23
C GLU A 74 -12.08 -4.42 -22.02
N ALA A 75 -11.35 -3.73 -22.91
CA ALA A 75 -10.27 -4.33 -23.69
C ALA A 75 -9.14 -4.89 -22.82
N THR A 76 -8.82 -4.22 -21.71
CA THR A 76 -7.82 -4.70 -20.74
C THR A 76 -8.30 -5.99 -20.08
N VAL A 77 -9.52 -6.02 -19.56
CA VAL A 77 -10.07 -7.20 -18.88
C VAL A 77 -10.18 -8.40 -19.83
N SER A 78 -10.68 -8.19 -21.05
CA SER A 78 -10.72 -9.25 -22.06
C SER A 78 -9.33 -9.82 -22.34
N ARG A 79 -8.32 -8.96 -22.52
CA ARG A 79 -6.92 -9.38 -22.74
C ARG A 79 -6.37 -10.16 -21.55
N GLU A 80 -6.56 -9.70 -20.31
CA GLU A 80 -6.06 -10.42 -19.13
C GLU A 80 -6.75 -11.77 -18.94
N LEU A 81 -8.05 -11.89 -19.26
CA LEU A 81 -8.77 -13.16 -19.22
C LEU A 81 -8.24 -14.16 -20.26
N GLU A 82 -7.97 -13.69 -21.48
CA GLU A 82 -7.43 -14.52 -22.56
C GLU A 82 -6.00 -14.98 -22.27
N GLU A 83 -5.12 -14.04 -21.92
CA GLU A 83 -3.69 -14.32 -21.74
C GLU A 83 -3.39 -15.02 -20.42
N ASN A 84 -4.14 -14.71 -19.35
CA ASN A 84 -3.77 -15.07 -17.97
C ASN A 84 -4.87 -15.83 -17.21
N GLY A 85 -6.08 -15.94 -17.75
CA GLY A 85 -7.22 -16.58 -17.08
C GLY A 85 -7.08 -18.07 -16.76
N GLN A 86 -5.97 -18.71 -17.16
CA GLN A 86 -5.61 -20.11 -16.86
C GLN A 86 -4.24 -20.27 -16.18
N LYS A 87 -3.49 -19.19 -15.96
CA LYS A 87 -2.13 -19.24 -15.40
C LYS A 87 -2.17 -18.97 -13.90
N SER A 88 -1.57 -19.84 -13.10
CA SER A 88 -1.41 -19.57 -11.67
C SER A 88 -0.14 -18.74 -11.44
N PRO A 89 -0.18 -17.65 -10.63
CA PRO A 89 -1.32 -17.13 -9.86
C PRO A 89 -2.17 -16.08 -10.60
N GLU A 90 -1.77 -15.64 -11.80
CA GLU A 90 -2.35 -14.49 -12.50
C GLU A 90 -3.86 -14.62 -12.79
N ARG A 91 -4.38 -15.84 -12.95
CA ARG A 91 -5.79 -16.12 -13.21
C ARG A 91 -6.69 -15.52 -12.14
N ILE A 92 -6.26 -15.49 -10.88
CA ILE A 92 -7.04 -14.91 -9.78
C ILE A 92 -7.17 -13.39 -9.96
N GLY A 93 -6.09 -12.71 -10.34
CA GLY A 93 -6.12 -11.28 -10.62
C GLY A 93 -7.01 -10.95 -11.82
N ALA A 94 -6.94 -11.74 -12.90
CA ALA A 94 -7.77 -11.57 -14.08
C ALA A 94 -9.27 -11.79 -13.76
N TRP A 95 -9.60 -12.85 -13.01
CA TRP A 95 -10.98 -13.11 -12.57
C TRP A 95 -11.50 -12.03 -11.62
N ARG A 96 -10.65 -11.50 -10.73
CA ARG A 96 -11.01 -10.38 -9.83
C ARG A 96 -11.36 -9.12 -10.61
N LEU A 97 -10.56 -8.75 -11.61
CA LEU A 97 -10.87 -7.62 -12.49
C LEU A 97 -12.20 -7.82 -13.23
N ALA A 98 -12.40 -9.02 -13.79
CA ALA A 98 -13.63 -9.35 -14.50
C ALA A 98 -14.86 -9.34 -13.58
N TYR A 99 -14.73 -9.82 -12.34
CA TYR A 99 -15.77 -9.71 -11.32
C TYR A 99 -16.12 -8.25 -11.04
N ARG A 100 -15.12 -7.36 -10.88
CA ARG A 100 -15.36 -5.95 -10.59
C ARG A 100 -15.97 -5.17 -11.76
N MET A 101 -15.68 -5.59 -12.99
CA MET A 101 -16.22 -4.98 -14.23
C MET A 101 -17.59 -5.54 -14.65
N ALA A 102 -18.00 -6.69 -14.11
CA ALA A 102 -19.25 -7.33 -14.47
C ALA A 102 -20.48 -6.46 -14.11
N ASP A 103 -21.37 -6.30 -15.09
CA ASP A 103 -22.57 -5.45 -15.00
C ASP A 103 -23.79 -6.14 -14.37
N SER A 104 -23.71 -7.45 -14.14
CA SER A 104 -24.81 -8.27 -13.66
C SER A 104 -24.37 -9.23 -12.56
N ALA A 105 -25.31 -9.62 -11.70
CA ALA A 105 -25.06 -10.64 -10.67
C ALA A 105 -24.64 -11.97 -11.29
N GLN A 106 -25.26 -12.36 -12.42
CA GLN A 106 -24.95 -13.62 -13.11
C GLN A 106 -23.53 -13.63 -13.68
N ALA A 107 -23.05 -12.51 -14.24
CA ALA A 107 -21.66 -12.43 -14.72
C ALA A 107 -20.65 -12.47 -13.55
N ARG A 108 -20.97 -11.83 -12.42
CA ARG A 108 -20.15 -11.90 -11.18
C ARG A 108 -20.06 -13.32 -10.65
N ASP A 109 -21.18 -14.03 -10.62
CA ASP A 109 -21.30 -15.40 -10.11
C ASP A 109 -20.32 -16.36 -10.80
N ILE A 110 -20.09 -16.20 -12.11
CA ILE A 110 -19.13 -17.01 -12.87
C ILE A 110 -17.70 -16.88 -12.30
N PHE A 111 -17.26 -15.66 -12.00
CA PHE A 111 -15.90 -15.42 -11.52
C PHE A 111 -15.78 -15.73 -10.03
N GLU A 112 -16.83 -15.45 -9.25
CA GLU A 112 -16.92 -15.85 -7.85
C GLU A 112 -16.73 -17.36 -7.69
N HIS A 113 -17.47 -18.19 -8.44
CA HIS A 113 -17.34 -19.64 -8.42
C HIS A 113 -15.92 -20.12 -8.79
N LYS A 114 -15.27 -19.48 -9.77
CA LYS A 114 -13.89 -19.83 -10.16
C LYS A 114 -12.90 -19.55 -9.03
N ILE A 115 -13.00 -18.37 -8.41
CA ILE A 115 -12.13 -17.98 -7.30
C ILE A 115 -12.38 -18.89 -6.09
N LEU A 116 -13.64 -19.13 -5.75
CA LEU A 116 -14.03 -20.01 -4.65
C LEU A 116 -13.55 -21.45 -4.86
N SER A 117 -13.62 -21.97 -6.09
CA SER A 117 -13.10 -23.31 -6.40
C SER A 117 -11.60 -23.43 -6.11
N VAL A 118 -10.81 -22.39 -6.37
CA VAL A 118 -9.37 -22.38 -6.06
C VAL A 118 -9.14 -22.22 -4.56
N ALA A 119 -9.91 -21.37 -3.88
CA ALA A 119 -9.82 -21.19 -2.42
C ALA A 119 -10.17 -22.46 -1.63
N LYS A 120 -10.91 -23.41 -2.23
CA LYS A 120 -11.26 -24.70 -1.60
C LYS A 120 -10.27 -25.82 -1.92
N ASP A 121 -9.30 -25.59 -2.80
CA ASP A 121 -8.30 -26.58 -3.21
C ASP A 121 -6.98 -26.32 -2.47
N ALA A 122 -6.72 -27.09 -1.42
CA ALA A 122 -5.49 -27.01 -0.63
C ALA A 122 -4.22 -27.30 -1.44
N SER A 123 -4.32 -27.90 -2.62
CA SER A 123 -3.19 -28.18 -3.51
C SER A 123 -2.92 -27.08 -4.55
N ALA A 124 -3.83 -26.11 -4.68
CA ALA A 124 -3.68 -25.04 -5.64
C ALA A 124 -2.56 -24.06 -5.23
N THR A 125 -1.60 -23.83 -6.12
CA THR A 125 -0.44 -22.96 -5.85
C THR A 125 -0.81 -21.47 -5.68
N ASP A 126 -2.02 -21.09 -6.08
CA ASP A 126 -2.59 -19.76 -5.93
C ASP A 126 -3.78 -19.70 -4.96
N HIS A 127 -3.93 -20.73 -4.12
CA HIS A 127 -4.90 -20.79 -3.02
C HIS A 127 -4.89 -19.50 -2.18
N LEU A 128 -3.71 -19.05 -1.75
CA LEU A 128 -3.52 -17.79 -1.02
C LEU A 128 -4.20 -16.58 -1.72
N HIS A 129 -3.93 -16.41 -3.02
CA HIS A 129 -4.44 -15.27 -3.79
C HIS A 129 -5.96 -15.35 -3.92
N ALA A 130 -6.51 -16.56 -4.02
CA ALA A 130 -7.94 -16.79 -4.09
C ALA A 130 -8.64 -16.38 -2.78
N VAL A 131 -8.11 -16.83 -1.63
CA VAL A 131 -8.64 -16.46 -0.30
C VAL A 131 -8.57 -14.95 -0.07
N GLU A 132 -7.43 -14.32 -0.37
CA GLU A 132 -7.27 -12.87 -0.31
C GLU A 132 -8.31 -12.15 -1.20
N THR A 133 -8.53 -12.67 -2.41
CA THR A 133 -9.48 -12.08 -3.36
C THR A 133 -10.93 -12.18 -2.89
N LEU A 134 -11.34 -13.32 -2.30
CA LEU A 134 -12.68 -13.46 -1.71
C LEU A 134 -12.89 -12.41 -0.61
N ALA A 135 -11.87 -12.17 0.22
CA ALA A 135 -11.93 -11.17 1.28
C ALA A 135 -12.02 -9.73 0.71
N LYS A 136 -11.16 -9.39 -0.27
CA LYS A 136 -11.18 -8.09 -0.97
C LYS A 136 -12.54 -7.76 -1.60
N LEU A 137 -13.18 -8.77 -2.19
CA LEU A 137 -14.47 -8.63 -2.83
C LEU A 137 -15.66 -8.69 -1.85
N ASN A 138 -15.40 -8.96 -0.57
CA ASN A 138 -16.41 -9.19 0.47
C ASN A 138 -17.43 -10.28 0.07
N ILE A 139 -16.97 -11.35 -0.57
CA ILE A 139 -17.82 -12.48 -0.97
C ILE A 139 -18.39 -13.14 0.29
N GLN A 140 -19.71 -13.33 0.29
CA GLN A 140 -20.42 -13.99 1.38
C GLN A 140 -20.48 -15.49 1.11
N LEU A 141 -20.08 -16.29 2.10
CA LEU A 141 -19.97 -17.73 1.95
C LEU A 141 -20.93 -18.45 2.90
N PRO A 142 -21.47 -19.61 2.48
CA PRO A 142 -22.06 -20.56 3.41
C PRO A 142 -21.04 -20.95 4.49
N GLU A 143 -21.51 -21.10 5.73
CA GLU A 143 -20.67 -21.43 6.89
C GLU A 143 -19.77 -22.65 6.66
N SER A 144 -20.29 -23.70 6.02
CA SER A 144 -19.51 -24.90 5.71
C SER A 144 -18.32 -24.64 4.79
N GLU A 145 -18.45 -23.73 3.84
CA GLU A 145 -17.36 -23.38 2.92
C GLU A 145 -16.32 -22.52 3.61
N LEU A 146 -16.76 -21.54 4.41
CA LEU A 146 -15.87 -20.72 5.22
C LEU A 146 -15.03 -21.57 6.17
N GLN A 147 -15.65 -22.51 6.89
CA GLN A 147 -14.92 -23.39 7.82
C GLN A 147 -13.92 -24.31 7.09
N GLY A 148 -14.26 -24.78 5.89
CA GLY A 148 -13.32 -25.53 5.04
C GLY A 148 -12.10 -24.70 4.67
N ILE A 149 -12.30 -23.47 4.20
CA ILE A 149 -11.20 -22.55 3.83
C ILE A 149 -10.36 -22.16 5.06
N LEU A 150 -10.99 -21.92 6.21
CA LEU A 150 -10.29 -21.63 7.46
C LEU A 150 -9.42 -22.80 7.93
N ALA A 151 -9.86 -24.04 7.75
CA ALA A 151 -9.05 -25.23 8.05
C ALA A 151 -7.83 -25.30 7.13
N ILE A 152 -8.01 -25.15 5.81
CA ILE A 152 -6.92 -25.19 4.82
C ILE A 152 -5.88 -24.11 5.11
N THR A 153 -6.31 -22.85 5.27
CA THR A 153 -5.38 -21.74 5.54
C THR A 153 -4.63 -21.90 6.86
N ARG A 154 -5.26 -22.50 7.89
CA ARG A 154 -4.60 -22.78 9.17
C ARG A 154 -3.51 -23.84 9.03
N GLU A 155 -3.77 -24.89 8.24
CA GLU A 155 -2.80 -25.95 7.97
C GLU A 155 -1.62 -25.47 7.09
N ALA A 156 -1.87 -24.53 6.18
CA ALA A 156 -0.85 -23.96 5.30
C ALA A 156 0.20 -23.10 6.04
N GLY A 157 -0.22 -22.35 7.06
CA GLY A 157 0.68 -21.49 7.85
C GLY A 157 0.03 -20.20 8.33
N THR A 158 0.65 -19.51 9.30
CA THR A 158 0.10 -18.26 9.86
C THR A 158 -0.01 -17.13 8.85
N ASP A 159 0.85 -17.14 7.84
CA ASP A 159 0.90 -16.14 6.78
C ASP A 159 -0.27 -16.30 5.80
N GLU A 160 -0.70 -17.52 5.48
CA GLU A 160 -1.95 -17.74 4.72
C GLU A 160 -3.18 -17.55 5.62
N HIS A 161 -3.10 -18.01 6.87
CA HIS A 161 -4.20 -17.92 7.83
C HIS A 161 -4.63 -16.48 8.11
N ALA A 162 -3.74 -15.50 7.99
CA ALA A 162 -4.09 -14.08 8.05
C ALA A 162 -5.20 -13.71 7.05
N PHE A 163 -5.16 -14.23 5.82
CA PHE A 163 -6.21 -13.97 4.83
C PHE A 163 -7.47 -14.82 5.06
N GLY A 164 -7.33 -16.04 5.60
CA GLY A 164 -8.48 -16.82 6.07
C GLY A 164 -9.27 -16.08 7.15
N LEU A 165 -8.57 -15.53 8.15
CA LEU A 165 -9.17 -14.71 9.21
C LEU A 165 -9.81 -13.44 8.63
N TRP A 166 -9.16 -12.76 7.69
CA TRP A 166 -9.76 -11.60 7.01
C TRP A 166 -11.08 -11.97 6.33
N LEU A 167 -11.10 -13.05 5.55
CA LEU A 167 -12.30 -13.54 4.88
C LEU A 167 -13.43 -13.85 5.89
N ALA A 168 -13.09 -14.45 7.03
CA ALA A 168 -14.05 -14.72 8.09
C ALA A 168 -14.58 -13.43 8.75
N VAL A 169 -13.71 -12.43 8.97
CA VAL A 169 -14.12 -11.14 9.54
C VAL A 169 -15.13 -10.43 8.63
N VAL A 170 -14.99 -10.48 7.31
CA VAL A 170 -15.89 -9.76 6.38
C VAL A 170 -17.25 -10.42 6.14
N GLN A 171 -17.53 -11.58 6.76
CA GLN A 171 -18.84 -12.21 6.70
C GLN A 171 -19.87 -11.43 7.53
N ARG A 172 -21.09 -11.23 7.00
CA ARG A 172 -22.13 -10.39 7.64
C ARG A 172 -22.69 -10.97 8.94
N ASP A 173 -22.93 -12.28 8.97
CA ASP A 173 -23.62 -12.95 10.08
C ASP A 173 -22.65 -13.62 11.08
N ASN A 174 -21.42 -13.10 11.17
CA ASN A 174 -20.40 -13.69 12.01
C ASN A 174 -20.43 -13.13 13.44
N GLY A 175 -21.07 -13.87 14.35
CA GLY A 175 -21.15 -13.54 15.78
C GLY A 175 -19.79 -13.48 16.50
N ASN A 176 -18.73 -14.02 15.90
CA ASN A 176 -17.37 -14.04 16.47
C ASN A 176 -16.44 -13.01 15.82
N ARG A 177 -16.99 -11.99 15.14
CA ARG A 177 -16.21 -10.99 14.39
C ARG A 177 -15.09 -10.35 15.22
N GLU A 178 -15.38 -9.92 16.44
CA GLU A 178 -14.42 -9.27 17.33
C GLU A 178 -13.25 -10.21 17.67
N GLN A 179 -13.55 -11.43 18.10
CA GLN A 179 -12.53 -12.45 18.40
C GLN A 179 -11.65 -12.77 17.18
N LEU A 180 -12.21 -12.78 15.97
CA LEU A 180 -11.46 -13.01 14.73
C LEU A 180 -10.58 -11.81 14.36
N GLN A 181 -11.05 -10.59 14.60
CA GLN A 181 -10.24 -9.37 14.44
C GLN A 181 -9.06 -9.37 15.43
N GLU A 182 -9.27 -9.79 16.68
CA GLU A 182 -8.21 -9.91 17.68
C GLU A 182 -7.15 -10.95 17.29
N GLN A 183 -7.58 -12.12 16.81
CA GLN A 183 -6.68 -13.13 16.29
C GLN A 183 -5.85 -12.59 15.12
N LEU A 184 -6.49 -11.89 14.17
CA LEU A 184 -5.82 -11.28 13.04
C LEU A 184 -4.84 -10.17 13.46
N ALA A 185 -5.21 -9.31 14.41
CA ALA A 185 -4.36 -8.25 14.95
C ALA A 185 -3.15 -8.80 15.69
N SER A 186 -3.32 -9.90 16.43
CA SER A 186 -2.21 -10.56 17.13
C SER A 186 -1.13 -11.04 16.15
N LEU A 187 -1.49 -11.39 14.91
CA LEU A 187 -0.52 -11.79 13.88
C LEU A 187 0.40 -10.64 13.41
N MET A 188 0.03 -9.37 13.62
CA MET A 188 0.91 -8.22 13.33
C MET A 188 2.14 -8.17 14.25
N LEU A 189 2.10 -8.89 15.37
CA LEU A 189 3.17 -9.02 16.36
C LEU A 189 4.02 -10.28 16.17
N SER A 190 3.72 -11.14 15.19
CA SER A 190 4.45 -12.38 14.89
C SER A 190 5.91 -12.09 14.52
N ASP A 191 6.89 -12.92 14.87
CA ASP A 191 8.27 -12.73 14.40
C ASP A 191 8.45 -13.02 12.89
N ASP A 192 7.51 -13.72 12.28
CA ASP A 192 7.49 -13.97 10.84
C ASP A 192 7.04 -12.73 10.05
N GLN A 193 7.92 -12.19 9.23
CA GLN A 193 7.69 -10.92 8.54
C GLN A 193 6.58 -11.00 7.48
N ILE A 194 6.38 -12.17 6.85
CA ILE A 194 5.30 -12.37 5.88
C ILE A 194 3.95 -12.35 6.61
N THR A 195 3.84 -13.04 7.74
CA THR A 195 2.67 -13.02 8.63
C THR A 195 2.36 -11.59 9.10
N LYS A 196 3.37 -10.82 9.55
CA LYS A 196 3.18 -9.40 9.91
C LYS A 196 2.62 -8.60 8.73
N LEU A 197 3.28 -8.69 7.57
CA LEU A 197 2.92 -7.93 6.37
C LEU A 197 1.47 -8.21 5.93
N ARG A 198 1.07 -9.48 5.88
CA ARG A 198 -0.26 -9.89 5.41
C ARG A 198 -1.36 -9.57 6.41
N SER A 199 -1.13 -9.78 7.71
CA SER A 199 -2.10 -9.42 8.74
C SER A 199 -2.34 -7.90 8.80
N ALA A 200 -1.26 -7.10 8.72
CA ALA A 200 -1.37 -5.65 8.64
C ALA A 200 -2.12 -5.18 7.40
N TYR A 201 -1.89 -5.82 6.25
CA TYR A 201 -2.61 -5.52 5.00
C TYR A 201 -4.10 -5.88 5.08
N ALA A 202 -4.43 -7.02 5.67
CA ALA A 202 -5.82 -7.41 5.90
C ALA A 202 -6.55 -6.41 6.81
N LEU A 203 -5.93 -6.03 7.93
CA LEU A 203 -6.50 -5.05 8.88
C LEU A 203 -6.59 -3.65 8.28
N TRP A 204 -5.65 -3.25 7.41
CA TRP A 204 -5.76 -1.98 6.67
C TRP A 204 -7.08 -1.89 5.89
N SER A 205 -7.57 -3.02 5.39
CA SER A 205 -8.79 -3.08 4.58
C SER A 205 -10.08 -3.04 5.42
N LEU A 206 -9.96 -3.10 6.74
CA LEU A 206 -11.07 -2.96 7.67
C LEU A 206 -11.23 -1.49 8.11
N SER A 207 -12.37 -1.15 8.72
CA SER A 207 -12.67 0.23 9.18
C SER A 207 -13.61 0.25 10.40
N ASN A 208 -13.68 -0.84 11.14
CA ASN A 208 -14.64 -1.02 12.24
C ASN A 208 -14.09 -1.95 13.33
N GLU A 209 -12.84 -1.71 13.71
CA GLU A 209 -12.11 -2.47 14.73
C GLU A 209 -12.66 -2.15 16.12
N SER A 210 -12.67 -3.14 17.03
CA SER A 210 -12.94 -2.89 18.45
C SER A 210 -11.79 -2.12 19.12
N PRO A 211 -12.01 -1.42 20.26
CA PRO A 211 -10.94 -0.70 20.96
C PRO A 211 -9.69 -1.53 21.23
N MET A 212 -9.86 -2.78 21.69
CA MET A 212 -8.73 -3.67 21.97
C MET A 212 -7.92 -4.01 20.71
N VAL A 213 -8.60 -4.22 19.57
CA VAL A 213 -7.93 -4.45 18.28
C VAL A 213 -7.15 -3.20 17.85
N ARG A 214 -7.69 -2.01 18.09
CA ARG A 214 -6.99 -0.74 17.80
C ARG A 214 -5.70 -0.62 18.61
N ASP A 215 -5.73 -0.94 19.90
CA ASP A 215 -4.55 -0.88 20.76
C ASP A 215 -3.43 -1.81 20.26
N ILE A 216 -3.77 -3.04 19.85
CA ILE A 216 -2.81 -3.98 19.27
C ILE A 216 -2.18 -3.42 17.99
N ILE A 217 -3.00 -2.84 17.11
CA ILE A 217 -2.53 -2.22 15.86
C ILE A 217 -1.58 -1.05 16.14
N ILE A 218 -1.92 -0.19 17.11
CA ILE A 218 -1.09 0.97 17.50
C ILE A 218 0.24 0.50 18.08
N ASP A 219 0.25 -0.48 18.99
CA ASP A 219 1.47 -1.06 19.55
C ASP A 219 2.36 -1.66 18.46
N ALA A 220 1.79 -2.43 17.52
CA ALA A 220 2.53 -2.99 16.38
C ALA A 220 3.17 -1.89 15.51
N GLY A 221 2.45 -0.79 15.27
CA GLY A 221 2.98 0.39 14.57
C GLY A 221 4.12 1.07 15.32
N VAL A 222 3.99 1.24 16.64
CA VAL A 222 5.02 1.86 17.51
C VAL A 222 6.31 1.05 17.47
N ARG A 223 6.22 -0.27 17.70
CA ARG A 223 7.38 -1.16 17.64
C ARG A 223 8.07 -1.11 16.28
N SER A 224 7.29 -1.11 15.20
CA SER A 224 7.83 -1.05 13.83
C SER A 224 8.53 0.27 13.52
N ALA A 225 8.07 1.39 14.12
CA ALA A 225 8.69 2.70 13.95
C ALA A 225 9.98 2.88 14.77
N GLU A 226 10.18 2.09 15.83
CA GLU A 226 11.35 2.16 16.71
C GLU A 226 12.42 1.12 16.36
N GLN A 227 12.04 0.06 15.66
CA GLN A 227 12.93 -1.02 15.28
C GLN A 227 13.86 -0.63 14.12
N GLU A 228 15.11 -1.07 14.19
CA GLU A 228 16.01 -1.07 13.03
C GLU A 228 15.61 -2.20 12.05
N LEU A 229 15.07 -1.84 10.88
CA LEU A 229 14.63 -2.77 9.85
C LEU A 229 15.73 -2.95 8.78
N LYS A 230 16.29 -4.16 8.67
CA LYS A 230 17.55 -4.41 7.94
C LYS A 230 17.31 -4.94 6.53
N THR A 231 16.38 -5.87 6.40
CA THR A 231 16.01 -6.50 5.12
C THR A 231 14.85 -5.76 4.46
N GLU A 232 14.70 -5.89 3.13
CA GLU A 232 13.54 -5.31 2.44
C GLU A 232 12.21 -5.87 2.96
N LEU A 233 12.15 -7.17 3.30
CA LEU A 233 10.94 -7.77 3.85
C LEU A 233 10.58 -7.20 5.23
N GLU A 234 11.56 -7.01 6.12
CA GLU A 234 11.36 -6.33 7.41
C GLU A 234 10.87 -4.89 7.21
N LYS A 235 11.46 -4.15 6.26
CA LYS A 235 11.04 -2.78 5.93
C LYS A 235 9.59 -2.75 5.42
N MET A 236 9.21 -3.65 4.52
CA MET A 236 7.84 -3.75 4.02
C MET A 236 6.84 -4.10 5.12
N ALA A 237 7.17 -5.10 5.96
CA ALA A 237 6.32 -5.52 7.07
C ALA A 237 6.13 -4.38 8.09
N GLY A 238 7.22 -3.73 8.49
CA GLY A 238 7.18 -2.58 9.39
C GLY A 238 6.44 -1.39 8.79
N ALA A 239 6.62 -1.12 7.49
CA ALA A 239 5.86 -0.09 6.78
C ALA A 239 4.36 -0.39 6.77
N ARG A 240 3.95 -1.63 6.50
CA ARG A 240 2.52 -1.96 6.51
C ARG A 240 1.93 -1.86 7.93
N ASN A 241 2.66 -2.28 8.97
CA ASN A 241 2.24 -2.06 10.36
C ASN A 241 2.03 -0.57 10.67
N MET A 242 3.00 0.28 10.33
CA MET A 242 2.91 1.73 10.54
C MET A 242 1.76 2.36 9.74
N ALA A 243 1.53 1.90 8.51
CA ALA A 243 0.41 2.37 7.69
C ALA A 243 -0.92 2.05 8.38
N THR A 244 -1.16 0.79 8.74
CA THR A 244 -2.38 0.36 9.43
C THR A 244 -2.60 1.10 10.75
N ALA A 245 -1.54 1.28 11.54
CA ALA A 245 -1.58 2.08 12.76
C ALA A 245 -1.93 3.56 12.50
N TRP A 246 -1.36 4.16 11.45
CA TRP A 246 -1.69 5.54 11.07
C TRP A 246 -3.16 5.70 10.69
N LYS A 247 -3.73 4.77 9.90
CA LYS A 247 -5.15 4.79 9.55
C LYS A 247 -6.04 4.70 10.78
N VAL A 248 -5.77 3.74 11.67
CA VAL A 248 -6.54 3.56 12.92
C VAL A 248 -6.46 4.80 13.81
N ALA A 249 -5.25 5.32 14.06
CA ALA A 249 -5.05 6.52 14.88
C ALA A 249 -5.81 7.73 14.33
N ARG A 250 -5.89 7.86 13.00
CA ARG A 250 -6.59 8.97 12.34
C ARG A 250 -8.12 8.83 12.42
N LEU A 251 -8.65 7.62 12.26
CA LEU A 251 -10.10 7.36 12.25
C LEU A 251 -10.72 7.43 13.64
N PHE A 252 -10.06 6.86 14.65
CA PHE A 252 -10.65 6.67 15.98
C PHE A 252 -10.02 7.51 17.08
N GLY A 253 -8.87 8.13 16.81
CA GLY A 253 -8.03 8.67 17.88
C GLY A 253 -7.28 7.58 18.64
N VAL A 254 -6.60 8.02 19.70
CA VAL A 254 -5.93 7.18 20.70
C VAL A 254 -6.50 7.67 22.02
N ASP A 255 -7.02 6.80 22.89
CA ASP A 255 -7.82 7.19 24.07
C ASP A 255 -7.12 8.27 24.94
N ASP A 256 -7.63 9.50 24.80
CA ASP A 256 -8.06 10.53 25.76
C ASP A 256 -7.25 11.03 26.96
N ASP A 257 -5.98 10.65 27.21
CA ASP A 257 -5.18 11.46 28.15
C ASP A 257 -4.33 12.56 27.52
N ILE A 258 -4.05 12.55 26.21
CA ILE A 258 -3.38 13.68 25.55
C ILE A 258 -3.71 13.70 24.04
N GLU A 259 -4.39 14.73 23.51
CA GLU A 259 -4.44 15.01 22.06
C GLU A 259 -3.02 15.06 21.46
N ALA A 260 -2.06 15.56 22.22
CA ALA A 260 -0.64 15.53 21.84
C ALA A 260 -0.05 14.11 21.76
N GLY A 261 -0.62 13.10 22.44
CA GLY A 261 -0.25 11.69 22.29
C GLY A 261 -0.76 11.08 20.97
N LYS A 262 -1.96 11.49 20.53
CA LYS A 262 -2.52 11.15 19.22
C LYS A 262 -1.69 11.76 18.10
N GLU A 263 -1.45 13.07 18.15
CA GLU A 263 -0.67 13.77 17.12
C GLU A 263 0.78 13.27 17.10
N ALA A 264 1.38 13.01 18.26
CA ALA A 264 2.72 12.42 18.33
C ALA A 264 2.79 11.03 17.67
N SER A 265 1.79 10.17 17.89
CA SER A 265 1.74 8.84 17.25
C SER A 265 1.54 8.93 15.75
N ILE A 266 0.60 9.77 15.29
CA ILE A 266 0.36 10.01 13.85
C ILE A 266 1.62 10.55 13.18
N GLN A 267 2.24 11.58 13.77
CA GLN A 267 3.45 12.20 13.24
C GLN A 267 4.61 11.20 13.24
N LYS A 268 4.73 10.35 14.27
CA LYS A 268 5.75 9.30 14.36
C LYS A 268 5.62 8.31 13.20
N PHE A 269 4.44 7.74 12.98
CA PHE A 269 4.22 6.77 11.90
C PHE A 269 4.45 7.40 10.52
N SER A 270 3.87 8.58 10.29
CA SER A 270 4.05 9.36 9.05
C SER A 270 5.53 9.65 8.76
N THR A 271 6.29 10.09 9.78
CA THR A 271 7.72 10.44 9.63
C THR A 271 8.55 9.19 9.33
N ALA A 272 8.38 8.12 10.12
CA ALA A 272 9.13 6.88 9.92
C ALA A 272 8.83 6.23 8.56
N LEU A 273 7.57 6.24 8.12
CA LEU A 273 7.18 5.78 6.78
C LEU A 273 7.84 6.60 5.67
N LYS A 274 7.82 7.93 5.79
CA LYS A 274 8.45 8.84 4.81
C LYS A 274 9.96 8.59 4.72
N GLN A 275 10.62 8.39 5.86
CA GLN A 275 12.06 8.06 5.91
C GLN A 275 12.35 6.69 5.28
N GLY A 276 11.56 5.66 5.60
CA GLY A 276 11.70 4.33 4.98
C GLY A 276 11.49 4.37 3.46
N ALA A 277 10.53 5.18 3.00
CA ALA A 277 10.23 5.39 1.59
C ALA A 277 11.33 6.13 0.83
N ASP A 278 12.21 6.86 1.52
CA ASP A 278 13.41 7.46 0.90
C ASP A 278 14.53 6.42 0.66
N GLN A 279 14.41 5.23 1.26
CA GLN A 279 15.41 4.15 1.19
C GLN A 279 14.94 2.90 0.46
N SER A 280 13.63 2.73 0.24
CA SER A 280 13.04 1.55 -0.41
C SER A 280 11.87 1.94 -1.29
N GLN A 281 11.89 1.49 -2.55
CA GLN A 281 10.79 1.70 -3.49
C GLN A 281 9.52 0.93 -3.08
N GLU A 282 9.66 -0.23 -2.44
CA GLU A 282 8.53 -1.00 -1.91
C GLU A 282 7.86 -0.28 -0.75
N VAL A 283 8.66 0.33 0.15
CA VAL A 283 8.11 1.19 1.21
C VAL A 283 7.46 2.45 0.63
N ALA A 284 8.05 3.04 -0.41
CA ALA A 284 7.44 4.17 -1.12
C ALA A 284 6.09 3.81 -1.76
N LYS A 285 5.95 2.57 -2.25
CA LYS A 285 4.67 2.07 -2.78
C LYS A 285 3.64 1.94 -1.66
N ILE A 286 4.00 1.32 -0.54
CA ILE A 286 3.13 1.22 0.65
C ILE A 286 2.69 2.61 1.11
N LEU A 287 3.63 3.56 1.21
CA LEU A 287 3.32 4.95 1.57
C LEU A 287 2.38 5.60 0.54
N SER A 288 2.57 5.36 -0.75
CA SER A 288 1.67 5.90 -1.79
C SER A 288 0.26 5.36 -1.63
N ASP A 289 0.09 4.06 -1.40
CA ASP A 289 -1.22 3.45 -1.10
C ASP A 289 -1.85 4.09 0.16
N THR A 290 -1.05 4.31 1.21
CA THR A 290 -1.50 4.97 2.44
C THR A 290 -1.96 6.41 2.20
N LEU A 291 -1.22 7.17 1.39
CA LEU A 291 -1.54 8.56 1.06
C LEU A 291 -2.78 8.66 0.14
N ALA A 292 -3.09 7.61 -0.63
CA ALA A 292 -4.34 7.55 -1.38
C ALA A 292 -5.58 7.58 -0.46
N GLU A 293 -5.47 7.11 0.78
CA GLU A 293 -6.54 7.20 1.78
C GLU A 293 -6.38 8.42 2.71
N LEU A 294 -5.16 8.67 3.21
CA LEU A 294 -4.92 9.61 4.32
C LEU A 294 -4.20 10.90 3.92
N GLY A 295 -3.63 10.95 2.71
CA GLY A 295 -2.73 12.02 2.28
C GLY A 295 -3.42 13.38 2.13
N SER A 296 -2.61 14.43 2.18
CA SER A 296 -3.04 15.82 2.08
C SER A 296 -2.34 16.55 0.91
N PRO A 297 -2.70 17.80 0.59
CA PRO A 297 -2.07 18.54 -0.51
C PRO A 297 -0.54 18.68 -0.37
N GLU A 298 -0.02 18.68 0.85
CA GLU A 298 1.42 18.78 1.16
C GLU A 298 2.21 17.56 0.69
N ASP A 299 1.56 16.40 0.52
CA ASP A 299 2.22 15.17 0.08
C ASP A 299 2.43 15.12 -1.46
N ARG A 300 1.88 16.09 -2.21
CA ARG A 300 1.92 16.11 -3.69
C ARG A 300 3.33 16.11 -4.26
N GLU A 301 4.23 16.90 -3.71
CA GLU A 301 5.61 17.00 -4.24
C GLU A 301 6.31 15.63 -4.19
N ARG A 302 6.16 14.92 -3.08
CA ARG A 302 6.71 13.58 -2.88
C ARG A 302 6.07 12.57 -3.85
N LEU A 303 4.75 12.61 -4.01
CA LEU A 303 4.05 11.74 -4.96
C LEU A 303 4.44 12.02 -6.41
N LEU A 304 4.68 13.29 -6.78
CA LEU A 304 5.18 13.64 -8.12
C LEU A 304 6.60 13.10 -8.36
N LYS A 305 7.45 13.06 -7.34
CA LYS A 305 8.75 12.38 -7.40
C LYS A 305 8.58 10.87 -7.64
N TYR A 306 7.65 10.22 -6.93
CA TYR A 306 7.36 8.79 -7.11
C TYR A 306 6.73 8.48 -8.47
N LEU A 307 5.90 9.37 -9.00
CA LEU A 307 5.33 9.27 -10.34
C LEU A 307 6.41 9.26 -11.43
N ALA A 308 7.56 9.91 -11.18
CA ALA A 308 8.71 9.95 -12.08
C ALA A 308 9.72 8.82 -11.82
N ALA A 309 9.48 7.93 -10.86
CA ALA A 309 10.41 6.86 -10.52
C ALA A 309 10.51 5.80 -11.63
N ASP A 310 11.67 5.15 -11.74
CA ASP A 310 11.87 3.99 -12.60
C ASP A 310 11.37 2.70 -11.92
N HIS A 311 10.11 2.72 -11.51
CA HIS A 311 9.45 1.58 -10.87
C HIS A 311 7.94 1.62 -11.14
N ASP A 312 7.49 0.78 -12.07
CA ASP A 312 6.11 0.85 -12.60
C ASP A 312 5.03 0.82 -11.52
N ASP A 313 5.16 -0.10 -10.55
CA ASP A 313 4.11 -0.29 -9.53
C ASP A 313 3.99 0.91 -8.58
N LEU A 314 5.13 1.50 -8.21
CA LEU A 314 5.21 2.74 -7.44
C LEU A 314 4.60 3.90 -8.22
N ARG A 315 4.84 4.00 -9.54
CA ARG A 315 4.25 5.05 -10.38
C ARG A 315 2.72 4.97 -10.38
N VAL A 316 2.15 3.78 -10.53
CA VAL A 316 0.68 3.63 -10.56
C VAL A 316 0.06 3.87 -9.18
N SER A 317 0.70 3.44 -8.09
CA SER A 317 0.26 3.77 -6.72
C SER A 317 0.33 5.27 -6.44
N ALA A 318 1.41 5.95 -6.86
CA ALA A 318 1.56 7.40 -6.69
C ALA A 318 0.52 8.18 -7.52
N ALA A 319 0.24 7.73 -8.74
CA ALA A 319 -0.80 8.31 -9.58
C ALA A 319 -2.19 8.20 -8.93
N HIS A 320 -2.53 7.03 -8.40
CA HIS A 320 -3.79 6.83 -7.68
C HIS A 320 -3.88 7.76 -6.46
N ALA A 321 -2.81 7.88 -5.68
CA ALA A 321 -2.78 8.75 -4.51
C ALA A 321 -3.01 10.23 -4.85
N LEU A 322 -2.34 10.74 -5.89
CA LEU A 322 -2.52 12.11 -6.37
C LEU A 322 -3.98 12.41 -6.74
N LEU A 323 -4.61 11.50 -7.49
CA LEU A 323 -6.01 11.65 -7.91
C LEU A 323 -6.97 11.61 -6.72
N ARG A 324 -6.75 10.71 -5.75
CA ARG A 324 -7.57 10.64 -4.53
C ARG A 324 -7.47 11.89 -3.67
N ILE A 325 -6.27 12.46 -3.52
CA ILE A 325 -6.06 13.74 -2.82
C ILE A 325 -6.84 14.86 -3.52
N GLN A 326 -6.77 14.94 -4.85
CA GLN A 326 -7.48 15.95 -5.62
C GLN A 326 -9.01 15.82 -5.52
N ILE A 327 -9.54 14.60 -5.55
CA ILE A 327 -10.97 14.34 -5.34
C ILE A 327 -11.41 14.83 -3.95
N ARG A 328 -10.62 14.56 -2.90
CA ARG A 328 -10.93 15.05 -1.53
C ARG A 328 -11.00 16.57 -1.48
N MET A 329 -9.99 17.26 -2.01
CA MET A 329 -9.97 18.73 -2.03
C MET A 329 -11.18 19.32 -2.76
N SER A 330 -11.55 18.72 -3.91
CA SER A 330 -12.70 19.18 -4.70
C SER A 330 -14.05 18.98 -3.99
N ASN A 331 -14.11 18.06 -3.03
CA ASN A 331 -15.30 17.81 -2.22
C ASN A 331 -15.36 18.74 -0.99
N ASP A 332 -14.20 19.11 -0.43
CA ASP A 332 -14.12 20.06 0.69
C ASP A 332 -14.50 21.49 0.24
N ASP A 333 -14.11 21.90 -0.97
CA ASP A 333 -14.49 23.21 -1.55
C ASP A 333 -16.01 23.36 -1.79
N LYS A 334 -16.78 22.26 -1.74
CA LYS A 334 -18.24 22.25 -1.96
C LYS A 334 -19.06 22.27 -0.68
N ARG A 335 -18.43 22.18 0.50
CA ARG A 335 -19.09 22.15 1.81
C ARG A 335 -19.16 23.54 2.44
#